data_AF-I4EJ04-F1
#
_entry.id   AF-I4EJ04-F1
#
_cell.length_a   1.000
_cell.length_b   1.000
_cell.length_c   1.000
_cell.angle_alpha   90.00
_cell.angle_beta   90.00
_cell.angle_gamma   90.00
#
_symmetry.space_group_name_H-M   'P 1'
#
loop_
_entity.id
_entity.type
_entity.pdbx_description
1 polymer ?
#
loop_
_entity_poly.entity_id
_entity_poly.type
_entity_poly.pdbx_seq_one_letter_code
_entity_poly.pdbx_strand_id
1 'polypeptide(L)'
;MRIAGSIARSEPKWHVQPVVQQLVPADQIVALARGYQAISITARDGEGQIPHLNQPSDTTDQIDAKTMETAANFTLAMIRRLDTEATGGTIHRGSSPISFGD
;
A
#
# COMPACT_ATOMS: atom_id res chain seq x y z
N MET A 1 7.99 3.21 -10.43
CA MET A 1 8.01 2.79 -9.01
C MET A 1 8.83 1.52 -8.84
N ARG A 2 10.13 1.64 -8.55
CA ARG A 2 11.08 0.50 -8.55
C ARG A 2 10.79 -0.53 -7.46
N ILE A 3 10.58 -0.08 -6.22
CA ILE A 3 10.43 -0.96 -5.04
C ILE A 3 9.13 -1.78 -5.12
N ALA A 4 7.99 -1.12 -5.29
CA ALA A 4 6.69 -1.80 -5.41
C ALA A 4 6.68 -2.86 -6.51
N GLY A 5 7.17 -2.52 -7.71
CA GLY A 5 7.25 -3.46 -8.83
C GLY A 5 8.21 -4.63 -8.58
N SER A 6 9.31 -4.41 -7.85
CA SER A 6 10.23 -5.50 -7.47
C SER A 6 9.58 -6.48 -6.51
N ILE A 7 8.88 -5.97 -5.49
CA ILE A 7 8.21 -6.80 -4.48
C ILE A 7 7.06 -7.60 -5.12
N ALA A 8 6.26 -6.97 -5.98
CA ALA A 8 5.17 -7.65 -6.68
C ALA A 8 5.69 -8.83 -7.53
N ARG A 9 6.86 -8.68 -8.17
CA ARG A 9 7.50 -9.77 -8.94
C ARG A 9 8.10 -10.86 -8.06
N SER A 10 8.62 -10.53 -6.88
CA SER A 10 9.18 -11.54 -5.96
C SER A 10 8.10 -12.31 -5.19
N GLU A 11 6.89 -11.75 -5.08
CA GLU A 11 5.77 -12.34 -4.34
C GLU A 11 4.52 -12.50 -5.23
N PRO A 12 4.57 -13.34 -6.29
CA PRO A 12 3.48 -13.46 -7.26
C PRO A 12 2.15 -13.94 -6.64
N LYS A 13 2.22 -14.65 -5.50
CA LYS A 13 1.06 -15.11 -4.72
C LYS A 13 0.16 -13.98 -4.21
N TRP A 14 0.68 -12.74 -4.15
CA TRP A 14 -0.09 -11.58 -3.72
C TRP A 14 -0.91 -10.96 -4.84
N HIS A 15 -0.71 -11.36 -6.09
CA HIS A 15 -1.46 -10.89 -7.25
C HIS A 15 -1.53 -9.35 -7.39
N VAL A 16 -0.54 -8.64 -6.85
CA VAL A 16 -0.44 -7.18 -6.97
C VAL A 16 0.13 -6.84 -8.34
N GLN A 17 -0.53 -5.96 -9.06
CA GLN A 17 -0.12 -5.54 -10.40
C GLN A 17 -0.09 -4.01 -10.52
N PRO A 18 0.81 -3.45 -11.34
CA PRO A 18 0.79 -2.02 -11.63
C PRO A 18 -0.46 -1.66 -12.43
N VAL A 19 -1.14 -0.60 -12.01
CA VAL A 19 -2.25 -0.02 -12.76
C VAL A 19 -1.96 1.47 -12.93
N VAL A 20 -2.12 1.97 -14.15
CA VAL A 20 -2.10 3.40 -14.44
C VAL A 20 -3.55 3.85 -14.46
N GLN A 21 -3.92 4.70 -13.50
CA GLN A 21 -5.24 5.30 -13.49
C GLN A 21 -5.11 6.81 -13.65
N GLN A 22 -5.76 7.34 -14.67
CA GLN A 22 -5.86 8.78 -14.86
C GLN A 22 -7.01 9.30 -13.98
N LEU A 23 -6.77 10.40 -13.28
CA LEU A 23 -7.81 11.22 -12.63
C LEU A 23 -8.60 10.56 -11.48
N VAL A 24 -7.97 9.74 -10.63
CA VAL A 24 -8.60 9.38 -9.34
C VAL A 24 -8.26 10.42 -8.29
N PRO A 25 -9.25 11.14 -7.74
CA PRO A 25 -9.02 12.01 -6.61
C PRO A 25 -8.64 11.15 -5.40
N ALA A 26 -7.36 11.13 -5.06
CA ALA A 26 -6.84 10.53 -3.85
C ALA A 26 -5.55 11.26 -3.43
N ASP A 27 -5.20 11.11 -2.15
CA ASP A 27 -4.22 11.97 -1.48
C ASP A 27 -2.81 11.91 -2.10
N GLN A 28 -2.47 10.84 -2.82
CA GLN A 28 -1.19 10.74 -3.51
C GLN A 28 -0.98 11.87 -4.53
N ILE A 29 -2.05 12.47 -5.08
CA ILE A 29 -1.93 13.59 -6.03
C ILE A 29 -1.21 14.78 -5.39
N VAL A 30 -1.48 15.07 -4.12
CA VAL A 30 -0.84 16.20 -3.41
C VAL A 30 0.66 15.96 -3.26
N ALA A 31 1.06 14.72 -2.95
CA ALA A 31 2.47 14.35 -2.86
C ALA A 31 3.16 14.44 -4.24
N LEU A 32 2.51 13.92 -5.29
CA LEU A 32 3.01 14.01 -6.66
C LEU A 32 3.19 15.46 -7.12
N ALA A 33 2.22 16.34 -6.83
CA ALA A 33 2.29 17.76 -7.18
C ALA A 33 3.45 18.51 -6.49
N ARG A 34 3.96 17.99 -5.38
CA ARG A 34 5.12 18.52 -4.64
C ARG A 34 6.44 17.88 -5.06
N GLY A 35 6.45 17.03 -6.09
CA GLY A 35 7.65 16.37 -6.61
C GLY A 35 8.07 15.11 -5.84
N TYR A 36 7.25 14.61 -4.92
CA TYR A 36 7.50 13.33 -4.26
C TYR A 36 7.08 12.15 -5.15
N GLN A 37 7.76 11.02 -4.98
CA GLN A 37 7.28 9.75 -5.52
C GLN A 37 6.17 9.21 -4.62
N ALA A 38 4.98 8.97 -5.17
CA ALA A 38 3.85 8.42 -4.43
C ALA A 38 3.09 7.35 -5.24
N ILE A 39 2.54 6.36 -4.54
CA ILE A 39 1.63 5.35 -5.07
C ILE A 39 0.35 5.36 -4.26
N SER A 40 -0.72 4.84 -4.87
CA SER A 40 -1.88 4.33 -4.16
C SER A 40 -1.93 2.81 -4.30
N ILE A 41 -2.41 2.13 -3.26
CA ILE A 41 -2.71 0.69 -3.26
C ILE A 41 -4.23 0.60 -3.20
N THR A 42 -4.82 -0.15 -4.14
CA THR A 42 -6.28 -0.21 -4.28
C THR A 42 -6.71 -1.63 -4.58
N ALA A 43 -7.67 -2.15 -3.82
CA ALA A 43 -8.32 -3.42 -4.12
C ALA A 43 -9.29 -3.26 -5.29
N ARG A 44 -9.30 -4.25 -6.18
CA ARG A 44 -10.19 -4.28 -7.34
C ARG A 44 -10.78 -5.67 -7.54
N ASP A 45 -11.96 -5.72 -8.10
CA ASP A 45 -12.57 -6.98 -8.55
C ASP A 45 -11.95 -7.48 -9.87
N GLY A 46 -12.48 -8.60 -10.39
CA GLY A 46 -12.03 -9.20 -11.65
C GLY A 46 -12.28 -8.34 -12.90
N GLU A 47 -13.14 -7.32 -12.80
CA GLU A 47 -13.41 -6.35 -13.87
C GLU A 47 -12.56 -5.08 -13.73
N GLY A 48 -11.72 -5.00 -12.70
CA GLY A 48 -10.85 -3.86 -12.42
C GLY A 48 -11.58 -2.69 -11.76
N GLN A 49 -12.79 -2.87 -11.23
CA GLN A 49 -13.53 -1.83 -10.51
C GLN A 49 -13.22 -1.85 -9.03
N ILE A 50 -13.47 -0.74 -8.34
CA ILE A 50 -13.41 -0.67 -6.88
C ILE A 50 -14.81 -1.08 -6.37
N PRO A 51 -14.95 -2.28 -5.78
CA PRO A 51 -16.27 -2.80 -5.40
C PRO A 51 -16.90 -1.89 -4.34
N HIS A 52 -18.21 -1.68 -4.45
CA HIS A 52 -19.04 -0.89 -3.52
C HIS A 52 -18.68 0.61 -3.37
N LEU A 53 -17.66 1.12 -4.06
CA LEU A 53 -17.23 2.51 -3.92
C LEU A 53 -18.39 3.51 -4.12
N ASN A 54 -18.57 4.41 -3.15
CA ASN A 54 -19.64 5.43 -3.11
C ASN A 54 -21.07 4.86 -3.14
N GLN A 55 -21.26 3.62 -2.65
CA GLN A 55 -22.58 2.99 -2.58
C GLN A 55 -22.95 2.70 -1.12
N PRO A 56 -24.26 2.63 -0.78
CA PRO A 56 -24.70 2.24 0.57
C PRO A 56 -24.24 0.86 1.03
N SER A 57 -23.85 -0.01 0.09
CA SER A 57 -23.29 -1.33 0.38
C SER A 57 -21.82 -1.29 0.82
N ASP A 58 -21.16 -0.13 0.84
CA ASP A 58 -19.79 0.02 1.35
C ASP A 58 -19.79 -0.10 2.88
N THR A 59 -19.91 -1.34 3.35
CA THR A 59 -20.04 -1.72 4.75
C THR A 59 -18.94 -2.68 5.15
N THR A 60 -18.72 -2.83 6.46
CA THR A 60 -17.71 -3.75 7.01
C THR A 60 -17.92 -5.20 6.59
N ASP A 61 -19.16 -5.60 6.29
CA ASP A 61 -19.51 -6.94 5.87
C ASP A 61 -18.98 -7.28 4.46
N GLN A 62 -18.65 -6.26 3.64
CA GLN A 62 -18.07 -6.43 2.32
C GLN A 62 -16.54 -6.48 2.32
N ILE A 63 -15.90 -6.36 3.50
CA ILE A 63 -14.44 -6.41 3.60
C ILE A 63 -13.95 -7.85 3.51
N ASP A 64 -13.13 -8.13 2.48
CA ASP A 64 -12.36 -9.37 2.41
C ASP A 64 -11.08 -9.28 3.26
N ALA A 65 -11.03 -10.05 4.34
CA ALA A 65 -9.90 -10.06 5.27
C ALA A 65 -8.58 -10.45 4.60
N LYS A 66 -8.62 -11.34 3.60
CA LYS A 66 -7.41 -11.80 2.90
C LYS A 66 -6.81 -10.71 2.02
N THR A 67 -7.66 -9.92 1.37
CA THR A 67 -7.24 -8.74 0.59
C THR A 67 -6.61 -7.69 1.49
N MET A 68 -7.20 -7.45 2.67
CA MET A 68 -6.63 -6.54 3.68
C MET A 68 -5.26 -7.01 4.18
N GLU A 69 -5.13 -8.30 4.52
CA GLU A 69 -3.86 -8.90 4.91
C GLU A 69 -2.80 -8.77 3.80
N THR A 70 -3.19 -9.00 2.55
CA THR A 70 -2.30 -8.86 1.39
C THR A 70 -1.81 -7.43 1.22
N ALA A 71 -2.70 -6.45 1.33
CA ALA A 71 -2.34 -5.03 1.26
C ALA A 71 -1.39 -4.62 2.39
N ALA A 72 -1.64 -5.09 3.61
CA ALA A 72 -0.78 -4.82 4.77
C ALA A 72 0.61 -5.44 4.59
N ASN A 73 0.69 -6.71 4.18
CA ASN A 73 1.95 -7.42 3.95
C ASN A 73 2.77 -6.79 2.82
N PHE A 74 2.12 -6.43 1.72
CA PHE A 74 2.77 -5.75 0.59
C PHE A 74 3.32 -4.38 1.02
N THR A 75 2.54 -3.60 1.78
CA THR A 75 2.95 -2.31 2.31
C THR A 75 4.13 -2.44 3.27
N LEU A 76 4.08 -3.40 4.20
CA LEU A 76 5.16 -3.65 5.13
C LEU A 76 6.45 -4.07 4.42
N ALA A 77 6.35 -4.89 3.37
CA ALA A 77 7.51 -5.25 2.55
C ALA A 77 8.13 -4.02 1.87
N MET A 78 7.31 -3.09 1.37
CA MET A 78 7.79 -1.83 0.80
C MET A 78 8.49 -0.96 1.85
N ILE A 79 7.89 -0.79 3.03
CA ILE A 79 8.46 0.00 4.14
C ILE A 79 9.81 -0.59 4.57
N ARG A 80 9.88 -1.91 4.80
CA ARG A 80 11.13 -2.58 5.17
C ARG A 80 12.22 -2.40 4.12
N ARG A 81 11.85 -2.45 2.83
CA ARG A 81 12.80 -2.24 1.74
C ARG A 81 13.29 -0.80 1.69
N LEU A 82 12.39 0.18 1.83
CA LEU A 82 12.73 1.60 1.93
C LEU A 82 13.67 1.88 3.10
N ASP A 83 13.35 1.33 4.27
CA ASP A 83 14.15 1.49 5.49
C ASP A 83 15.54 0.88 5.34
N THR A 84 15.64 -0.32 4.77
CA THR A 84 16.91 -0.97 4.46
C THR A 84 17.77 -0.13 3.51
N GLU A 85 17.16 0.41 2.44
CA GLU A 85 17.87 1.23 1.44
C GLU A 85 18.29 2.59 2.03
N ALA A 86 17.48 3.19 2.92
CA ALA A 86 17.79 4.46 3.57
C ALA A 86 18.89 4.33 4.64
N THR A 87 18.95 3.21 5.35
CA THR A 87 19.90 2.98 6.47
C THR A 87 21.15 2.19 6.06
N GLY A 88 21.28 1.83 4.78
CA GLY A 88 22.39 1.00 4.29
C GLY A 88 22.41 -0.42 4.90
N GLY A 89 21.26 -0.94 5.33
CA GLY A 89 21.15 -2.23 6.02
C GLY A 89 21.42 -2.17 7.53
N THR A 90 21.60 -0.97 8.10
CA THR A 90 21.76 -0.79 9.55
C THR A 90 20.38 -0.75 10.20
N ILE A 91 19.86 -1.89 10.68
CA ILE A 91 18.57 -1.94 11.40
C ILE A 91 18.67 -1.04 12.64
N HIS A 92 18.06 0.14 12.58
CA HIS A 92 17.78 0.92 13.77
C HIS A 92 16.66 0.19 14.49
N ARG A 93 17.00 -0.63 15.48
CA ARG A 93 16.01 -1.07 16.48
C ARG A 93 15.49 0.22 17.11
N GLY A 94 14.29 0.62 16.71
CA GLY A 94 13.67 1.86 17.17
C GLY A 94 13.86 2.02 18.67
N SER A 95 14.50 3.11 19.06
CA SER A 95 14.59 3.52 20.45
C SER A 95 13.17 3.82 20.93
N SER A 96 12.76 3.07 21.95
CA SER A 96 11.58 3.24 22.81
C SER A 96 10.22 2.74 22.27
N PRO A 97 9.49 1.93 23.08
CA PRO A 97 8.09 1.66 22.82
C PRO A 97 7.28 2.96 22.95
N ILE A 98 6.27 3.10 22.10
CA ILE A 98 5.26 4.16 22.21
C ILE A 98 4.58 3.96 23.57
N SER A 99 4.85 4.84 24.53
CA SER A 99 4.11 4.90 25.79
C SER A 99 2.80 5.62 25.51
N PHE A 100 1.68 4.90 25.59
CA PHE A 100 0.39 5.54 25.84
C PHE A 100 0.36 5.81 27.33
N GLY A 101 0.36 7.08 27.72
CA GLY A 101 0.14 7.46 29.11
C GLY A 101 -1.28 7.09 29.52
N ASP A 102 -1.42 6.62 30.76
CA ASP A 102 -2.71 6.36 31.42
C ASP A 102 -3.56 7.62 31.58
#